data_AF-A0A7S0BSL9-F1
#
_entry.id   AF-A0A7S0BSL9-F1
#
_cell.length_a   1.000
_cell.length_b   1.000
_cell.length_c   1.000
_cell.angle_alpha   90.00
_cell.angle_beta   90.00
_cell.angle_gamma   90.00
#
_symmetry.space_group_name_H-M   'P 1'
#
loop_
_entity.id
_entity.type
_entity.pdbx_description
1 polymer ?
#
loop_
_entity_poly.entity_id
_entity_poly.type
_entity_poly.pdbx_seq_one_letter_code
_entity_poly.pdbx_strand_id
1 'polypeptide(L)'
;MLGMSCMRFASRRAASTLSGRRSESPYRQRLEALRKQLASEGTEIDDFVAEKNPRSMFESVDVVGGRTDAHSEPEKPSWLKVRPPGDHESQKEYTRLRETVRKKKLATVCEEARCPNIGECWGGGTATIMIMGDTCTRGCRFCNIKTSKAPEELDPNEPRHAAEAVTSWGLKYVVITSVDRDDYEDGGSAHIAKTVMEMKKRQSGLLIEVLAPDFRGSLKDVEKVAGCGLDVYAHNLETVERLQGAVRDYRAGYKQSLTT
;
A
#
# COMPACT_ATOMS: atom_id res chain seq x y z
N MET A 1 -26.16 -60.04 38.51
CA MET A 1 -25.42 -61.01 37.67
C MET A 1 -25.45 -60.51 36.24
N LEU A 2 -24.26 -60.37 35.62
CA LEU A 2 -23.98 -60.27 34.17
C LEU A 2 -24.54 -59.03 33.45
N GLY A 3 -23.80 -58.23 32.69
CA GLY A 3 -22.40 -58.27 32.25
C GLY A 3 -22.20 -57.11 31.27
N MET A 4 -21.06 -56.44 31.37
CA MET A 4 -20.60 -55.46 30.38
C MET A 4 -20.43 -56.15 29.01
N SER A 5 -20.94 -55.54 27.94
CA SER A 5 -20.51 -55.86 26.58
C SER A 5 -20.30 -54.59 25.77
N CYS A 6 -19.04 -54.40 25.41
CA CYS A 6 -18.50 -53.33 24.58
C CYS A 6 -18.90 -53.58 23.11
N MET A 7 -19.77 -52.73 22.54
CA MET A 7 -20.02 -52.73 21.10
C MET A 7 -18.99 -51.85 20.38
N ARG A 8 -18.05 -52.50 19.69
CA ARG A 8 -17.15 -51.90 18.70
C ARG A 8 -17.97 -51.49 17.47
N PHE A 9 -18.08 -50.20 17.19
CA PHE A 9 -18.47 -49.71 15.87
C PHE A 9 -17.22 -49.45 15.03
N ALA A 10 -17.02 -50.30 14.02
CA ALA A 10 -15.95 -50.17 13.04
C ALA A 10 -16.21 -48.94 12.15
N SER A 11 -15.28 -47.97 12.17
CA SER A 11 -15.26 -46.84 11.25
C SER A 11 -14.93 -47.34 9.84
N ARG A 12 -15.93 -47.45 8.96
CA ARG A 12 -15.71 -47.59 7.52
C ARG A 12 -15.25 -46.24 6.97
N ARG A 13 -13.94 -46.05 6.82
CA ARG A 13 -13.39 -44.98 5.97
C ARG A 13 -13.73 -45.30 4.51
N ALA A 14 -14.68 -44.56 3.95
CA ALA A 14 -14.87 -44.52 2.51
C ALA A 14 -13.69 -43.74 1.91
N ALA A 15 -12.76 -44.46 1.27
CA ALA A 15 -11.75 -43.87 0.41
C ALA A 15 -12.44 -43.43 -0.88
N SER A 16 -12.74 -42.13 -1.03
CA SER A 16 -13.09 -41.56 -2.32
C SER A 16 -11.81 -41.21 -3.07
N THR A 17 -11.45 -42.05 -4.02
CA THR A 17 -10.46 -41.76 -5.06
C THR A 17 -11.06 -40.71 -6.02
N LEU A 18 -10.90 -39.43 -5.68
CA LEU A 18 -11.06 -38.33 -6.63
C LEU A 18 -9.68 -37.96 -7.19
N SER A 19 -9.26 -38.73 -8.19
CA SER A 19 -8.21 -38.36 -9.13
C SER A 19 -8.70 -37.20 -10.01
N GLY A 20 -8.75 -36.00 -9.44
CA GLY A 20 -8.92 -34.76 -10.20
C GLY A 20 -7.56 -34.08 -10.36
N ARG A 21 -7.01 -34.10 -11.58
CA ARG A 21 -5.85 -33.25 -11.97
C ARG A 21 -6.16 -31.82 -11.58
N ARG A 22 -5.55 -31.31 -10.50
CA ARG A 22 -5.53 -29.88 -10.19
C ARG A 22 -4.72 -29.23 -11.31
N SER A 23 -5.37 -28.53 -12.23
CA SER A 23 -4.64 -27.66 -13.16
C SER A 23 -3.86 -26.66 -12.32
N GLU A 24 -2.54 -26.65 -12.48
CA GLU A 24 -1.68 -25.71 -11.78
C GLU A 24 -2.04 -24.30 -12.26
N SER A 25 -2.41 -23.43 -11.32
CA SER A 25 -2.60 -22.02 -11.62
C SER A 25 -1.32 -21.46 -12.27
N PRO A 26 -1.42 -20.61 -13.31
CA PRO A 26 -0.27 -19.94 -13.93
C PRO A 26 0.65 -19.26 -12.92
N TYR A 27 0.08 -18.80 -11.80
CA TYR A 27 0.83 -18.24 -10.67
C TYR A 27 1.76 -19.26 -10.01
N ARG A 28 1.30 -20.50 -9.78
CA ARG A 28 2.14 -21.56 -9.16
C ARG A 28 3.29 -21.96 -10.07
N GLN A 29 3.03 -22.10 -11.37
CA GLN A 29 4.07 -22.42 -12.34
C GLN A 29 5.14 -21.32 -12.41
N ARG A 30 4.72 -20.04 -12.39
CA ARG A 30 5.63 -18.91 -12.34
C ARG A 30 6.44 -18.86 -11.04
N LEU A 31 5.81 -19.16 -9.90
CA LEU A 31 6.48 -19.20 -8.60
C LEU A 31 7.51 -20.34 -8.52
N GLU A 32 7.19 -21.49 -9.10
CA GLU A 32 8.04 -22.66 -9.10
C GLU A 32 9.22 -22.52 -10.07
N ALA A 33 8.99 -21.89 -11.22
CA ALA A 33 10.05 -21.44 -12.12
C ALA A 33 11.00 -20.45 -11.42
N LEU A 34 10.45 -19.46 -10.70
CA LEU A 34 11.25 -18.49 -9.94
C LEU A 34 12.07 -19.18 -8.84
N ARG A 35 11.47 -20.13 -8.10
CA ARG A 35 12.19 -20.90 -7.06
C ARG A 35 13.33 -21.72 -7.65
N LYS A 36 13.12 -22.38 -8.79
CA LYS A 36 14.17 -23.13 -9.49
C LYS A 36 15.29 -22.20 -9.96
N GLN A 37 14.92 -21.04 -10.50
CA GLN A 37 15.87 -20.02 -10.93
C GLN A 37 16.71 -19.52 -9.75
N LEU A 38 16.09 -19.13 -8.62
CA LEU A 38 16.79 -18.68 -7.42
C LEU A 38 17.71 -19.76 -6.83
N ALA A 39 17.26 -21.02 -6.80
CA ALA A 39 18.09 -22.15 -6.36
C ALA A 39 19.28 -22.41 -7.30
N SER A 40 19.13 -22.16 -8.61
CA SER A 40 20.20 -22.30 -9.60
C SER A 40 21.15 -21.11 -9.66
N GLU A 41 20.66 -19.91 -9.31
CA GLU A 41 21.45 -18.67 -9.27
C GLU A 41 22.32 -18.59 -8.00
N GLY A 42 22.12 -19.51 -7.04
CA GLY A 42 23.09 -19.81 -5.99
C GLY A 42 23.43 -18.63 -5.09
N THR A 43 22.47 -17.73 -4.83
CA THR A 43 22.66 -16.65 -3.87
C THR A 43 22.08 -17.07 -2.54
N GLU A 44 22.87 -17.79 -1.74
CA GLU A 44 22.59 -17.96 -0.32
C GLU A 44 22.89 -16.63 0.40
N ILE A 45 22.33 -16.44 1.60
CA ILE A 45 22.61 -15.24 2.40
C ILE A 45 24.11 -15.08 2.67
N ASP A 46 24.81 -16.21 2.77
CA ASP A 46 26.26 -16.27 2.97
C ASP A 46 27.05 -15.73 1.77
N ASP A 47 26.54 -15.84 0.54
CA ASP A 47 27.19 -15.27 -0.65
C ASP A 47 27.07 -13.75 -0.70
N PHE A 48 26.01 -13.19 -0.10
CA PHE A 48 25.83 -11.76 0.08
C PHE A 48 26.76 -11.22 1.18
N VAL A 49 26.88 -11.95 2.30
CA VAL A 49 27.78 -11.58 3.41
C VAL A 49 29.26 -11.70 3.01
N ALA A 50 29.60 -12.68 2.19
CA ALA A 50 30.98 -12.93 1.76
C ALA A 50 31.42 -12.08 0.55
N GLU A 51 30.57 -11.19 0.03
CA GLU A 51 30.83 -10.36 -1.17
C GLU A 51 31.26 -11.16 -2.42
N LYS A 52 30.89 -12.45 -2.50
CA LYS A 52 31.31 -13.34 -3.61
C LYS A 52 30.36 -13.32 -4.80
N ASN A 53 29.34 -12.47 -4.78
CA ASN A 53 28.35 -12.42 -5.85
C ASN A 53 28.96 -11.80 -7.13
N PRO A 54 29.09 -12.53 -8.24
CA PRO A 54 29.63 -11.99 -9.49
C PRO A 54 28.77 -10.87 -10.11
N ARG A 55 27.53 -10.66 -9.63
CA ARG A 55 26.68 -9.50 -9.96
C ARG A 55 26.94 -8.26 -9.09
N SER A 56 27.82 -8.31 -8.08
CA SER A 56 28.30 -7.07 -7.41
C SER A 56 29.11 -6.19 -8.36
N MET A 57 29.46 -6.72 -9.54
CA MET A 57 30.03 -5.99 -10.68
C MET A 57 28.98 -5.23 -11.51
N PHE A 58 27.70 -5.20 -11.12
CA PHE A 58 26.84 -4.11 -11.55
C PHE A 58 27.31 -2.86 -10.81
N GLU A 59 28.05 -2.03 -11.54
CA GLU A 59 28.30 -0.62 -11.27
C GLU A 59 27.27 -0.08 -10.28
N SER A 60 27.69 0.04 -9.01
CA SER A 60 26.98 0.92 -8.10
C SER A 60 26.96 2.26 -8.82
N VAL A 61 25.77 2.69 -9.25
CA VAL A 61 25.61 4.01 -9.88
C VAL A 61 26.33 4.99 -8.98
N ASP A 62 27.36 5.67 -9.50
CA ASP A 62 28.08 6.68 -8.74
C ASP A 62 27.04 7.62 -8.17
N VAL A 63 26.87 7.59 -6.84
CA VAL A 63 26.05 8.58 -6.16
C VAL A 63 26.82 9.87 -6.35
N VAL A 64 26.43 10.65 -7.35
CA VAL A 64 27.07 11.92 -7.68
C VAL A 64 27.18 12.72 -6.39
N GLY A 65 28.40 12.79 -5.85
CA GLY A 65 28.71 13.30 -4.51
C GLY A 65 28.61 14.82 -4.40
N GLY A 66 27.91 15.47 -5.33
CA GLY A 66 27.59 16.88 -5.28
C GLY A 66 26.12 17.06 -4.88
N ARG A 67 25.83 18.10 -4.11
CA ARG A 67 24.48 18.68 -4.16
C ARG A 67 24.24 19.04 -5.62
N THR A 68 23.47 18.21 -6.35
CA THR A 68 22.93 18.62 -7.64
C THR A 68 22.18 19.91 -7.36
N ASP A 69 22.60 20.97 -8.03
CA ASP A 69 21.79 22.16 -8.14
C ASP A 69 20.38 21.72 -8.52
N ALA A 70 19.35 22.26 -7.88
CA ALA A 70 17.94 21.89 -8.14
C ALA A 70 17.47 22.23 -9.58
N HIS A 71 18.40 22.56 -10.47
CA HIS A 71 18.20 23.07 -11.82
C HIS A 71 18.80 22.18 -12.92
N SER A 72 19.65 21.19 -12.59
CA SER A 72 19.98 20.12 -13.52
C SER A 72 19.18 18.88 -13.13
N GLU A 73 18.02 18.68 -13.76
CA GLU A 73 17.33 17.39 -13.62
C GLU A 73 18.22 16.33 -14.27
N PRO A 74 18.82 15.39 -13.50
CA PRO A 74 19.61 14.34 -14.10
C PRO A 74 18.70 13.52 -15.04
N GLU A 75 19.21 13.17 -16.22
CA GLU A 75 18.46 12.31 -17.13
C GLU A 75 18.05 11.03 -16.40
N LYS A 76 16.76 10.70 -16.51
CA LYS A 76 16.25 9.46 -15.92
C LYS A 76 16.95 8.28 -16.59
N PRO A 77 17.45 7.30 -15.82
CA PRO A 77 18.10 6.13 -16.39
C PRO A 77 17.20 5.40 -17.39
N SER A 78 17.80 4.76 -18.39
CA SER A 78 17.09 4.14 -19.52
C SER A 78 16.09 3.04 -19.11
N TRP A 79 16.26 2.43 -17.94
CA TRP A 79 15.36 1.44 -17.36
C TRP A 79 14.14 2.03 -16.65
N LEU A 80 14.16 3.32 -16.26
CA LEU A 80 13.09 3.99 -15.54
C LEU A 80 12.02 4.51 -16.51
N LYS A 81 11.26 3.58 -17.11
CA LYS A 81 10.20 3.87 -18.09
C LYS A 81 8.85 3.37 -17.61
N VAL A 82 7.80 4.16 -17.92
CA VAL A 82 6.41 3.81 -17.63
C VAL A 82 5.87 2.87 -18.71
N ARG A 83 5.20 1.80 -18.30
CA ARG A 83 4.51 0.90 -19.21
C ARG A 83 3.06 1.35 -19.40
N PRO A 84 2.49 1.21 -20.61
CA PRO A 84 1.06 1.47 -20.80
C PRO A 84 0.21 0.48 -19.98
N PRO A 85 -1.02 0.88 -19.58
CA PRO A 85 -1.98 -0.03 -18.95
C PRO A 85 -2.17 -1.26 -19.84
N GLY A 86 -2.00 -2.45 -19.24
CA GLY A 86 -1.69 -3.74 -19.88
C GLY A 86 -2.56 -4.16 -21.08
N ASP A 87 -3.36 -5.21 -20.91
CA ASP A 87 -4.24 -5.74 -21.95
C ASP A 87 -5.51 -4.88 -22.13
N HIS A 88 -6.37 -5.25 -23.09
CA HIS A 88 -7.58 -4.51 -23.41
C HIS A 88 -8.54 -4.34 -22.21
N GLU A 89 -8.66 -5.37 -21.37
CA GLU A 89 -9.49 -5.29 -20.15
C GLU A 89 -8.90 -4.33 -19.12
N SER A 90 -7.58 -4.37 -18.92
CA SER A 90 -6.88 -3.44 -18.03
C SER A 90 -7.05 -1.98 -18.48
N GLN A 91 -7.04 -1.72 -19.80
CA GLN A 91 -7.28 -0.38 -20.36
C GLN A 91 -8.71 0.10 -20.14
N LYS A 92 -9.68 -0.81 -20.26
CA LYS A 92 -11.09 -0.52 -19.99
C LYS A 92 -11.33 -0.19 -18.53
N GLU A 93 -10.77 -0.96 -17.59
CA GLU A 93 -10.88 -0.68 -16.15
C GLU A 93 -10.18 0.62 -15.77
N TYR A 94 -9.00 0.90 -16.31
CA TYR A 94 -8.33 2.20 -16.14
C TYR A 94 -9.24 3.36 -16.57
N THR A 95 -9.86 3.27 -17.75
CA THR A 95 -10.73 4.33 -18.28
C THR A 95 -11.98 4.50 -17.39
N ARG A 96 -12.61 3.40 -16.97
CA ARG A 96 -13.77 3.39 -16.07
C ARG A 96 -13.46 4.07 -14.73
N LEU A 97 -12.34 3.69 -14.09
CA LEU A 97 -11.93 4.27 -12.81
C LEU A 97 -11.60 5.76 -12.95
N ARG A 98 -10.87 6.14 -14.01
CA ARG A 98 -10.54 7.54 -14.29
C ARG A 98 -11.76 8.44 -14.40
N GLU A 99 -12.78 8.01 -15.14
CA GLU A 99 -14.02 8.74 -15.28
C GLU A 99 -14.76 8.86 -13.95
N THR A 100 -14.75 7.79 -13.15
CA THR A 100 -15.49 7.77 -11.89
C THR A 100 -14.83 8.61 -10.80
N VAL A 101 -13.50 8.58 -10.69
CA VAL A 101 -12.71 9.45 -9.78
C VAL A 101 -13.01 10.92 -10.08
N ARG A 102 -12.92 11.33 -11.35
CA ARG A 102 -13.21 12.71 -11.78
C ARG A 102 -14.65 13.13 -11.51
N LYS A 103 -15.62 12.25 -11.75
CA LYS A 103 -17.04 12.54 -11.49
C LYS A 103 -17.34 12.72 -10.00
N LYS A 104 -16.64 12.00 -9.12
CA LYS A 104 -16.84 12.03 -7.66
C LYS A 104 -16.00 13.08 -6.93
N LYS A 105 -15.13 13.81 -7.65
CA LYS A 105 -14.26 14.87 -7.09
C LYS A 105 -13.43 14.41 -5.89
N LEU A 106 -12.97 13.16 -5.91
CA LEU A 106 -12.05 12.66 -4.88
C LEU A 106 -10.61 12.92 -5.28
N ALA A 107 -9.80 13.37 -4.32
CA ALA A 107 -8.35 13.40 -4.49
C ALA A 107 -7.80 11.97 -4.46
N THR A 108 -6.87 11.67 -5.37
CA THR A 108 -6.15 10.40 -5.38
C THR A 108 -4.66 10.67 -5.40
N VAL A 109 -3.89 9.92 -4.58
CA VAL A 109 -2.43 10.00 -4.65
C VAL A 109 -1.92 9.63 -6.03
N CYS A 110 -2.63 8.74 -6.73
CA CYS A 110 -2.30 8.35 -8.09
C CYS A 110 -2.20 9.55 -9.05
N GLU A 111 -3.14 10.50 -8.96
CA GLU A 111 -3.13 11.72 -9.78
C GLU A 111 -2.25 12.83 -9.17
N GLU A 112 -2.41 13.12 -7.87
CA GLU A 112 -1.72 14.25 -7.21
C GLU A 112 -0.19 14.05 -7.12
N ALA A 113 0.25 12.82 -6.85
CA ALA A 113 1.68 12.49 -6.79
C ALA A 113 2.28 12.11 -8.16
N ARG A 114 1.50 12.23 -9.26
CA ARG A 114 1.93 11.90 -10.63
C ARG A 114 2.50 10.48 -10.72
N CYS A 115 1.78 9.52 -10.15
CA CYS A 115 2.28 8.16 -10.00
C CYS A 115 2.49 7.49 -11.37
N PRO A 116 3.71 7.00 -11.69
CA PRO A 116 3.97 6.29 -12.95
C PRO A 116 3.19 4.98 -13.07
N ASN A 117 2.73 4.41 -11.95
CA ASN A 117 2.07 3.10 -11.91
C ASN A 117 0.54 3.18 -12.02
N ILE A 118 -0.03 4.38 -12.24
CA ILE A 118 -1.50 4.59 -12.25
C ILE A 118 -2.23 3.65 -13.23
N GLY A 119 -1.65 3.39 -14.41
CA GLY A 119 -2.24 2.50 -15.41
C GLY A 119 -2.32 1.04 -14.95
N GLU A 120 -1.28 0.56 -14.26
CA GLU A 120 -1.24 -0.80 -13.72
C GLU A 120 -2.19 -0.95 -12.52
N CYS A 121 -2.15 0.01 -11.58
CA CYS A 121 -2.99 -0.04 -10.39
C CYS A 121 -4.49 -0.01 -10.75
N TRP A 122 -4.91 0.98 -11.55
CA TRP A 122 -6.32 1.11 -11.90
C TRP A 122 -6.77 0.00 -12.87
N GLY A 123 -5.91 -0.43 -13.79
CA GLY A 123 -6.20 -1.59 -14.63
C GLY A 123 -6.34 -2.89 -13.82
N GLY A 124 -5.59 -3.03 -12.72
CA GLY A 124 -5.68 -4.14 -11.79
C GLY A 124 -6.82 -4.06 -10.77
N GLY A 125 -7.66 -3.01 -10.82
CA GLY A 125 -8.78 -2.85 -9.89
C GLY A 125 -8.36 -2.50 -8.47
N THR A 126 -7.29 -1.71 -8.31
CA THR A 126 -6.90 -1.09 -7.04
C THR A 126 -6.71 0.41 -7.22
N ALA A 127 -6.96 1.19 -6.16
CA ALA A 127 -6.73 2.62 -6.16
C ALA A 127 -6.31 3.08 -4.77
N THR A 128 -5.48 4.11 -4.73
CA THR A 128 -5.12 4.82 -3.51
C THR A 128 -5.85 6.15 -3.47
N ILE A 129 -6.78 6.30 -2.53
CA ILE A 129 -7.46 7.57 -2.30
C ILE A 129 -6.72 8.38 -1.24
N MET A 130 -6.76 9.70 -1.40
CA MET A 130 -6.26 10.63 -0.40
C MET A 130 -7.45 11.35 0.22
N ILE A 131 -7.60 11.23 1.54
CA ILE A 131 -8.62 11.97 2.30
C ILE A 131 -7.97 13.18 2.99
N MET A 132 -8.80 14.08 3.52
CA MET A 132 -8.40 15.34 4.15
C MET A 132 -7.84 16.38 3.18
N GLY A 133 -8.23 16.29 1.90
CA GLY A 133 -7.83 17.21 0.84
C GLY A 133 -6.45 16.91 0.24
N ASP A 134 -5.92 17.91 -0.47
CA ASP A 134 -4.68 17.84 -1.27
C ASP A 134 -3.53 18.69 -0.71
N THR A 135 -3.72 19.25 0.48
CA THR A 135 -2.82 20.24 1.08
C THR A 135 -2.43 19.82 2.50
N CYS A 136 -1.15 19.53 2.66
CA CYS A 136 -0.54 19.03 3.89
C CYS A 136 -0.04 20.16 4.80
N THR A 137 -0.12 19.95 6.11
CA THR A 137 0.49 20.85 7.11
C THR A 137 2.01 20.68 7.24
N ARG A 138 2.56 19.64 6.59
CA ARG A 138 3.97 19.28 6.57
C ARG A 138 4.60 19.43 5.19
N GLY A 139 5.90 19.70 5.18
CA GLY A 139 6.69 19.97 3.98
C GLY A 139 7.83 18.97 3.79
N CYS A 140 7.51 17.69 3.58
CA CYS A 140 8.50 16.67 3.22
C CYS A 140 9.12 16.99 1.85
N ARG A 141 10.46 16.97 1.74
CA ARG A 141 11.17 17.46 0.54
C ARG A 141 11.03 16.56 -0.69
N PHE A 142 10.67 15.31 -0.48
CA PHE A 142 10.41 14.35 -1.55
C PHE A 142 8.93 14.30 -1.98
N CYS A 143 8.04 14.91 -1.20
CA CYS A 143 6.60 14.80 -1.40
C CYS A 143 6.11 15.87 -2.38
N ASN A 144 5.26 15.46 -3.33
CA ASN A 144 4.70 16.35 -4.36
C ASN A 144 3.33 16.96 -3.97
N ILE A 145 2.87 16.71 -2.75
CA ILE A 145 1.61 17.24 -2.22
C ILE A 145 1.80 18.71 -1.82
N LYS A 146 0.75 19.53 -2.00
CA LYS A 146 0.81 20.96 -1.66
C LYS A 146 1.02 21.12 -0.16
N THR A 147 1.69 22.20 0.27
CA THR A 147 1.91 22.48 1.69
C THR A 147 1.30 23.83 2.07
N SER A 148 0.52 23.86 3.16
CA SER A 148 0.02 25.07 3.79
C SER A 148 -0.02 24.90 5.30
N LYS A 149 0.30 25.95 6.05
CA LYS A 149 0.12 25.95 7.52
C LYS A 149 -1.35 26.05 7.94
N ALA A 150 -2.20 26.54 7.04
CA ALA A 150 -3.64 26.69 7.25
C ALA A 150 -4.35 26.10 6.02
N PRO A 151 -4.44 24.77 5.91
CA PRO A 151 -5.25 24.12 4.88
C PRO A 151 -6.75 24.38 5.14
N GLU A 152 -7.60 24.06 4.15
CA GLU A 152 -9.05 24.14 4.31
C GLU A 152 -9.55 23.20 5.42
N GLU A 153 -10.65 23.59 6.07
CA GLU A 153 -11.29 22.78 7.11
C GLU A 153 -11.73 21.42 6.55
N LEU A 154 -11.67 20.37 7.39
CA LEU A 154 -12.15 19.05 7.02
C LEU A 154 -13.66 19.06 6.78
N ASP A 155 -14.11 18.53 5.64
CA ASP A 155 -15.52 18.25 5.42
C ASP A 155 -15.97 17.09 6.34
N PRO A 156 -16.88 17.31 7.30
CA PRO A 156 -17.35 16.25 8.19
C PRO A 156 -18.06 15.09 7.48
N ASN A 157 -18.50 15.31 6.23
CA ASN A 157 -19.15 14.33 5.36
C ASN A 157 -18.20 13.60 4.41
N GLU A 158 -16.92 14.03 4.31
CA GLU A 158 -15.92 13.36 3.47
C GLU A 158 -15.86 11.85 3.72
N PRO A 159 -15.91 11.31 4.96
CA PRO A 159 -15.90 9.87 5.20
C PRO A 159 -17.05 9.13 4.50
N ARG A 160 -18.24 9.75 4.50
CA ARG A 160 -19.44 9.19 3.88
C ARG A 160 -19.32 9.25 2.36
N HIS A 161 -18.91 10.40 1.81
CA HIS A 161 -18.77 10.59 0.36
C HIS A 161 -17.65 9.73 -0.22
N ALA A 162 -16.51 9.63 0.46
CA ALA A 162 -15.41 8.75 0.09
C ALA A 162 -15.86 7.29 0.08
N ALA A 163 -16.58 6.85 1.11
CA ALA A 163 -17.11 5.50 1.15
C ALA A 163 -18.12 5.21 0.02
N GLU A 164 -19.02 6.14 -0.29
CA GLU A 164 -19.97 6.02 -1.40
C GLU A 164 -19.28 5.98 -2.77
N ALA A 165 -18.22 6.76 -2.94
CA ALA A 165 -17.46 6.78 -4.18
C ALA A 165 -16.65 5.49 -4.36
N VAL A 166 -15.85 5.08 -3.36
CA VAL A 166 -15.02 3.86 -3.46
C VAL A 166 -15.86 2.61 -3.65
N THR A 167 -16.98 2.48 -2.93
CA THR A 167 -17.87 1.33 -3.08
C THR A 167 -18.53 1.30 -4.47
N SER A 168 -18.84 2.46 -5.06
CA SER A 168 -19.34 2.54 -6.44
C SER A 168 -18.33 2.11 -7.49
N TRP A 169 -17.04 2.09 -7.17
CA TRP A 169 -16.00 1.63 -8.07
C TRP A 169 -15.96 0.10 -8.18
N GLY A 170 -16.52 -0.62 -7.21
CA GLY A 170 -16.52 -2.08 -7.20
C GLY A 170 -15.11 -2.68 -7.02
N LEU A 171 -14.22 -1.94 -6.36
CA LEU A 171 -12.87 -2.43 -6.05
C LEU A 171 -12.92 -3.53 -4.99
N LYS A 172 -11.94 -4.43 -5.03
CA LYS A 172 -11.74 -5.47 -3.99
C LYS A 172 -10.73 -5.05 -2.94
N TYR A 173 -9.82 -4.15 -3.32
CA TYR A 173 -8.76 -3.62 -2.48
C TYR A 173 -8.66 -2.11 -2.67
N VAL A 174 -8.59 -1.36 -1.59
CA VAL A 174 -8.37 0.08 -1.60
C VAL A 174 -7.31 0.45 -0.58
N VAL A 175 -6.42 1.37 -0.96
CA VAL A 175 -5.50 2.01 -0.02
C VAL A 175 -6.07 3.38 0.31
N ILE A 176 -6.14 3.69 1.59
CA ILE A 176 -6.51 5.00 2.10
C ILE A 176 -5.26 5.63 2.68
N THR A 177 -4.98 6.86 2.29
CA THR A 177 -3.96 7.68 2.94
C THR A 177 -4.49 9.08 3.16
N SER A 178 -3.77 9.90 3.91
CA SER A 178 -4.14 11.27 4.20
C SER A 178 -2.92 12.17 4.16
N VAL A 179 -3.17 13.46 4.00
CA VAL A 179 -2.18 14.47 4.35
C VAL A 179 -2.02 14.57 5.87
N ASP A 180 -0.92 15.13 6.35
CA ASP A 180 -0.77 15.45 7.77
C ASP A 180 -1.64 16.66 8.12
N ARG A 181 -2.48 16.51 9.16
CA ARG A 181 -3.36 17.55 9.71
C ARG A 181 -2.98 17.93 11.14
N ASP A 182 -1.78 18.49 11.30
CA ASP A 182 -1.28 18.95 12.61
C ASP A 182 -2.14 20.08 13.23
N ASP A 183 -3.03 20.66 12.44
CA ASP A 183 -4.05 21.65 12.85
C ASP A 183 -5.21 21.04 13.66
N TYR A 184 -5.36 19.71 13.66
CA TYR A 184 -6.31 18.99 14.52
C TYR A 184 -5.61 18.31 15.71
N GLU A 185 -6.30 18.21 16.84
CA GLU A 185 -5.75 17.60 18.06
C GLU A 185 -5.38 16.12 17.85
N ASP A 186 -6.21 15.37 17.13
CA ASP A 186 -6.03 13.94 16.87
C ASP A 186 -5.28 13.63 15.57
N GLY A 187 -4.76 14.67 14.89
CA GLY A 187 -4.09 14.56 13.60
C GLY A 187 -4.96 14.00 12.48
N GLY A 188 -6.29 13.97 12.66
CA GLY A 188 -7.25 13.39 11.72
C GLY A 188 -7.53 11.90 11.91
N SER A 189 -6.99 11.26 12.96
CA SER A 189 -7.17 9.82 13.20
C SER A 189 -8.65 9.38 13.31
N ALA A 190 -9.52 10.20 13.93
CA ALA A 190 -10.95 9.90 14.00
C ALA A 190 -11.62 9.96 12.62
N HIS A 191 -11.15 10.87 11.75
CA HIS A 191 -11.66 11.00 10.41
C HIS A 191 -11.27 9.79 9.55
N ILE A 192 -10.02 9.33 9.62
CA ILE A 192 -9.56 8.08 8.98
C ILE A 192 -10.41 6.90 9.45
N ALA A 193 -10.53 6.71 10.76
CA ALA A 193 -11.29 5.60 11.34
C ALA A 193 -12.76 5.62 10.89
N LYS A 194 -13.38 6.81 10.86
CA LYS A 194 -14.76 6.99 10.37
C LYS A 194 -14.88 6.60 8.89
N THR A 195 -13.91 6.97 8.05
CA THR A 195 -13.92 6.59 6.62
C THR A 195 -13.87 5.08 6.44
N VAL A 196 -12.96 4.39 7.15
CA VAL A 196 -12.85 2.92 7.09
C VAL A 196 -14.15 2.26 7.54
N MET A 197 -14.72 2.70 8.68
CA MET A 197 -15.97 2.16 9.18
C MET A 197 -17.13 2.38 8.20
N GLU A 198 -17.25 3.57 7.60
CA GLU A 198 -18.29 3.86 6.60
C GLU A 198 -18.15 3.01 5.33
N MET A 199 -16.92 2.69 4.92
CA MET A 199 -16.63 1.77 3.81
C MET A 199 -17.02 0.33 4.15
N LYS A 200 -16.57 -0.19 5.30
CA LYS A 200 -16.87 -1.56 5.75
C LYS A 200 -18.37 -1.79 5.97
N LYS A 201 -19.11 -0.78 6.44
CA LYS A 201 -20.57 -0.82 6.54
C LYS A 201 -21.26 -1.03 5.18
N ARG A 202 -20.73 -0.44 4.12
CA ARG A 202 -21.30 -0.50 2.75
C ARG A 202 -20.85 -1.74 1.99
N GLN A 203 -19.60 -2.16 2.18
CA GLN A 203 -19.01 -3.31 1.52
C GLN A 203 -18.09 -4.03 2.51
N SER A 204 -18.65 -4.99 3.24
CA SER A 204 -17.92 -5.75 4.26
C SER A 204 -16.75 -6.56 3.71
N GLY A 205 -16.83 -7.00 2.46
CA GLY A 205 -15.77 -7.74 1.77
C GLY A 205 -14.68 -6.88 1.10
N LEU A 206 -14.74 -5.55 1.20
CA LEU A 206 -13.68 -4.67 0.71
C LEU A 206 -12.45 -4.79 1.61
N LEU A 207 -11.29 -5.10 1.03
CA LEU A 207 -10.01 -5.04 1.74
C LEU A 207 -9.51 -3.59 1.77
N ILE A 208 -9.16 -3.11 2.95
CA ILE A 208 -8.76 -1.73 3.20
C ILE A 208 -7.38 -1.71 3.85
N GLU A 209 -6.43 -1.09 3.16
CA GLU A 209 -5.15 -0.71 3.72
C GLU A 209 -5.19 0.77 4.11
N VAL A 210 -4.63 1.11 5.27
CA VAL A 210 -4.44 2.49 5.67
C VAL A 210 -2.95 2.78 5.75
N LEU A 211 -2.47 3.65 4.87
CA LEU A 211 -1.15 4.27 4.97
C LEU A 211 -1.30 5.53 5.82
N ALA A 212 -1.05 5.39 7.11
CA ALA A 212 -1.31 6.39 8.14
C ALA A 212 -0.14 7.39 8.33
N PRO A 213 -0.44 8.64 8.71
CA PRO A 213 0.58 9.57 9.23
C PRO A 213 1.09 9.10 10.60
N ASP A 214 2.09 9.78 11.15
CA ASP A 214 2.70 9.42 12.43
C ASP A 214 1.92 9.88 13.67
N PHE A 215 0.85 10.65 13.48
CA PHE A 215 0.03 11.29 14.53
C PHE A 215 0.85 11.99 15.62
N ARG A 216 2.03 12.54 15.27
CA ARG A 216 2.98 13.16 16.22
C ARG A 216 3.40 12.20 17.35
N GLY A 217 3.41 10.89 17.08
CA GLY A 217 3.74 9.84 18.05
C GLY A 217 2.61 9.49 19.03
N SER A 218 1.37 9.91 18.78
CA SER A 218 0.22 9.58 19.61
C SER A 218 -0.22 8.12 19.42
N LEU A 219 0.19 7.23 20.33
CA LEU A 219 -0.24 5.83 20.33
C LEU A 219 -1.77 5.69 20.42
N LYS A 220 -2.44 6.62 21.09
CA LYS A 220 -3.91 6.61 21.21
C LYS A 220 -4.60 6.82 19.86
N ASP A 221 -4.00 7.63 18.99
CA ASP A 221 -4.50 7.89 17.65
C ASP A 221 -4.13 6.76 16.67
N VAL A 222 -2.94 6.17 16.85
CA VAL A 222 -2.54 4.92 16.18
C VAL A 222 -3.52 3.79 16.48
N GLU A 223 -3.80 3.53 17.77
CA GLU A 223 -4.74 2.50 18.22
C GLU A 223 -6.15 2.72 17.65
N LYS A 224 -6.60 3.98 17.58
CA LYS A 224 -7.91 4.33 17.01
C LYS A 224 -8.02 3.93 15.54
N VAL A 225 -6.97 4.17 14.75
CA VAL A 225 -6.93 3.78 13.34
C VAL A 225 -6.73 2.26 13.22
N ALA A 226 -5.78 1.67 13.93
CA ALA A 226 -5.56 0.22 13.92
C ALA A 226 -6.82 -0.57 14.32
N GLY A 227 -7.61 -0.05 15.25
CA GLY A 227 -8.84 -0.66 15.76
C GLY A 227 -10.10 -0.42 14.92
N CYS A 228 -10.02 0.34 13.82
CA CYS A 228 -11.23 0.73 13.06
C CYS A 228 -11.76 -0.34 12.08
N GLY A 229 -11.12 -1.52 12.04
CA GLY A 229 -11.53 -2.65 11.20
C GLY A 229 -10.91 -2.67 9.80
N LEU A 230 -9.81 -1.95 9.60
CA LEU A 230 -8.93 -2.09 8.43
C LEU A 230 -8.27 -3.48 8.37
N ASP A 231 -7.73 -3.85 7.19
CA ASP A 231 -7.08 -5.13 6.97
C ASP A 231 -5.54 -5.02 7.03
N VAL A 232 -4.98 -3.88 6.61
CA VAL A 232 -3.53 -3.62 6.63
C VAL A 232 -3.26 -2.23 7.19
N TYR A 233 -2.48 -2.15 8.28
CA TYR A 233 -1.96 -0.89 8.80
C TYR A 233 -0.55 -0.69 8.25
N ALA A 234 -0.30 0.46 7.64
CA ALA A 234 0.99 0.82 7.08
C ALA A 234 1.42 2.20 7.56
N HIS A 235 2.70 2.35 7.84
CA HIS A 235 3.36 3.63 8.08
C HIS A 235 4.76 3.59 7.47
N ASN A 236 5.11 4.62 6.70
CA ASN A 236 6.41 4.65 6.04
C ASN A 236 7.46 5.36 6.89
N LEU A 237 8.60 4.70 7.09
CA LEU A 237 9.81 5.37 7.58
C LEU A 237 10.41 6.30 6.52
N GLU A 238 10.25 5.97 5.23
CA GLU A 238 10.79 6.64 4.03
C GLU A 238 12.31 6.59 3.85
N THR A 239 13.09 6.83 4.91
CA THR A 239 14.56 6.83 4.79
C THR A 239 15.25 6.42 6.08
N VAL A 240 16.55 6.18 6.01
CA VAL A 240 17.41 5.83 7.17
C VAL A 240 17.53 6.99 8.15
N GLU A 241 17.76 6.70 9.43
CA GLU A 241 17.79 7.69 10.53
C GLU A 241 18.66 8.92 10.21
N ARG A 242 19.85 8.72 9.65
CA ARG A 242 20.79 9.79 9.29
C ARG A 242 20.23 10.82 8.28
N LEU A 243 19.28 10.42 7.43
CA LEU A 243 18.72 11.28 6.37
C LEU A 243 17.33 11.85 6.69
N GLN A 244 16.71 11.44 7.80
CA GLN A 244 15.33 11.82 8.15
C GLN A 244 15.11 13.33 8.10
N GLY A 245 15.91 14.11 8.84
CA GLY A 245 15.77 15.58 8.88
C GLY A 245 16.14 16.29 7.57
N ALA A 246 16.84 15.62 6.65
CA ALA A 246 17.16 16.16 5.34
C ALA A 246 16.04 15.90 4.32
N VAL A 247 15.28 14.81 4.48
CA VAL A 247 14.30 14.33 3.50
C VAL A 247 12.87 14.62 3.93
N ARG A 248 12.52 14.36 5.18
CA ARG A 248 11.17 14.53 5.74
C ARG A 248 11.05 15.87 6.47
N ASP A 249 9.81 16.25 6.79
CA ASP A 249 9.53 17.38 7.67
C ASP A 249 10.18 17.14 9.05
N TYR A 250 10.68 18.20 9.70
CA TYR A 250 11.38 18.11 10.98
C TYR A 250 10.52 17.53 12.12
N ARG A 251 9.20 17.54 11.97
CA ARG A 251 8.24 16.92 12.91
C ARG A 251 8.15 15.40 12.77
N ALA A 252 8.64 14.83 11.67
CA ALA A 252 8.64 13.38 11.43
C ALA A 252 9.97 12.77 11.87
N GLY A 253 9.97 12.10 13.04
CA GLY A 253 11.17 11.48 13.61
C GLY A 253 11.30 9.99 13.29
N TYR A 254 12.53 9.49 13.14
CA TYR A 254 12.79 8.06 12.86
C TYR A 254 12.19 7.13 13.93
N LYS A 255 12.52 7.39 15.20
CA LYS A 255 12.04 6.59 16.35
C LYS A 255 10.54 6.71 16.54
N GLN A 256 9.98 7.90 16.31
CA GLN A 256 8.54 8.13 16.33
C GLN A 256 7.84 7.25 15.30
N SER A 257 8.29 7.28 14.04
CA SER A 257 7.74 6.47 12.97
C SER A 257 7.92 4.96 13.19
N LEU A 258 8.96 4.51 13.90
CA LEU A 258 9.10 3.09 14.28
C LEU A 258 8.08 2.63 15.33
N THR A 259 7.52 3.56 16.10
CA THR A 259 6.54 3.29 17.15
C THR A 259 5.10 3.52 16.70
N THR A 260 4.89 4.02 15.48
CA THR A 260 3.60 4.19 14.82
C THR A 260 3.14 2.86 14.24
#